data_AF-A0A7R9YXE0-F1
#
_entry.id   AF-A0A7R9YXE0-F1
#
_cell.length_a   1.000
_cell.length_b   1.000
_cell.length_c   1.000
_cell.angle_alpha   90.00
_cell.angle_beta   90.00
_cell.angle_gamma   90.00
#
_symmetry.space_group_name_H-M   'P 1'
#
loop_
_entity.id
_entity.type
_entity.pdbx_description
1 polymer ?
#
loop_
_entity_poly.entity_id
_entity_poly.type
_entity_poly.pdbx_seq_one_letter_code
_entity_poly.pdbx_strand_id
1 'polypeptide(L)'
;HKEGRAISVGLFRNVFKSKTREPVPKQWRRIFFDHINAGIIGPFYGSMPFHYATAHNKIHHRWHNDVGDVHTNMDVDRTVPSSFVLWIPRFVAYWTGVTPLLLFWKRKEYRLFKDLSYGMAYYCTLSFLVWYNTDTFFYWAYWLYPVLEAASFLGGIAYMWHAFSDESDPSNQYVNSVTIL
;
A
#
# COMPACT_ATOMS: atom_id res chain seq x y z
N HIS A 1 9.36 19.51 5.65
CA HIS A 1 9.54 18.33 6.53
C HIS A 1 10.96 17.79 6.32
N LYS A 2 11.88 17.84 7.30
CA LYS A 2 13.19 17.16 7.16
C LYS A 2 12.99 15.67 7.41
N GLU A 3 12.78 14.90 6.36
CA GLU A 3 12.88 13.43 6.42
C GLU A 3 14.22 13.06 7.07
N GLY A 4 14.18 12.30 8.18
CA GLY A 4 15.40 11.72 8.77
C GLY A 4 15.64 11.93 10.27
N ARG A 5 14.94 12.85 10.97
CA ARG A 5 15.13 12.97 12.45
C ARG A 5 14.69 11.73 13.23
N ALA A 6 13.71 10.97 12.72
CA ALA A 6 13.29 9.70 13.31
C ALA A 6 14.39 8.62 13.22
N ILE A 7 15.33 8.75 12.28
CA ILE A 7 16.41 7.77 12.06
C ILE A 7 17.47 7.87 13.16
N SER A 8 17.77 9.09 13.63
CA SER A 8 18.84 9.32 14.60
C SER A 8 18.43 9.11 16.05
N VAL A 9 17.17 9.42 16.41
CA VAL A 9 16.69 9.30 17.80
C VAL A 9 15.87 8.02 18.01
N GLY A 10 15.44 7.35 16.95
CA GLY A 10 14.57 6.18 17.04
C GLY A 10 13.14 6.53 17.47
N LEU A 11 12.22 5.60 17.23
CA LEU A 11 10.80 5.71 17.61
C LEU A 11 10.43 4.74 18.74
N PHE A 12 11.26 3.73 18.99
CA PHE A 12 10.97 2.68 19.94
C PHE A 12 11.53 3.04 21.31
N ARG A 13 10.73 2.93 22.36
CA ARG A 13 11.23 3.03 23.73
C ARG A 13 11.52 1.63 24.22
N ASN A 14 12.78 1.33 24.51
CA ASN A 14 13.13 0.07 25.14
C ASN A 14 12.67 0.10 26.60
N VAL A 15 11.49 -0.47 26.87
CA VAL A 15 10.90 -0.55 28.21
C VAL A 15 11.81 -1.22 29.24
N PHE A 16 12.82 -1.98 28.80
CA PHE A 16 13.77 -2.68 29.66
C PHE A 16 15.15 -2.00 29.77
N LYS A 17 15.51 -1.05 28.89
CA LYS A 17 16.89 -0.51 28.84
C LYS A 17 17.03 1.02 28.87
N SER A 18 16.05 1.83 28.48
CA SER A 18 16.27 3.28 28.50
C SER A 18 15.01 4.16 28.59
N LYS A 19 15.20 5.39 29.14
CA LYS A 19 14.24 6.49 29.02
C LYS A 19 14.29 7.16 27.64
N THR A 20 15.31 6.86 26.84
CA THR A 20 15.54 7.40 25.51
C THR A 20 14.91 6.51 24.44
N ARG A 21 14.59 7.10 23.29
CA ARG A 21 14.15 6.33 22.14
C ARG A 21 15.37 5.74 21.44
N GLU A 22 15.20 4.57 20.85
CA GLU A 22 16.23 3.86 20.08
C GLU A 22 15.62 3.34 18.77
N PRO A 23 16.39 3.31 17.66
CA PRO A 23 15.90 2.74 16.41
C PRO A 23 15.72 1.22 16.56
N VAL A 24 14.66 0.69 15.95
CA VAL A 24 14.45 -0.77 15.92
C VAL A 24 15.62 -1.43 15.19
N PRO A 25 16.29 -2.44 15.77
CA PRO A 25 17.39 -3.11 15.10
C PRO A 25 16.95 -3.67 13.75
N LYS A 26 17.80 -3.55 12.72
CA LYS A 26 17.49 -3.94 11.34
C LYS A 26 16.97 -5.38 11.22
N GLN A 27 17.51 -6.30 12.03
CA GLN A 27 17.06 -7.70 12.07
C GLN A 27 15.61 -7.83 12.53
N TRP A 28 15.22 -7.12 13.59
CA TRP A 28 13.87 -7.13 14.12
C TRP A 28 12.90 -6.45 13.16
N ARG A 29 13.35 -5.40 12.49
CA ARG A 29 12.55 -4.74 11.46
C ARG A 29 12.20 -5.71 10.33
N ARG A 30 13.20 -6.45 9.84
CA ARG A 30 13.04 -7.45 8.77
C ARG A 30 12.15 -8.60 9.21
N ILE A 31 12.43 -9.21 10.36
CA ILE A 31 11.66 -10.37 10.83
C ILE A 31 10.21 -9.97 11.09
N PHE A 32 9.98 -8.92 11.88
CA PHE A 32 8.62 -8.60 12.32
C PHE A 32 7.81 -7.89 11.24
N PHE A 33 8.31 -6.81 10.65
CA PHE A 33 7.51 -6.03 9.70
C PHE A 33 7.52 -6.62 8.30
N ASP A 34 8.71 -7.02 7.80
CA ASP A 34 8.83 -7.45 6.40
C ASP A 34 8.36 -8.92 6.22
N HIS A 35 8.69 -9.82 7.16
CA HIS A 35 8.33 -11.25 7.04
C HIS A 35 7.02 -11.62 7.76
N ILE A 36 6.90 -11.35 9.05
CA ILE A 36 5.71 -11.76 9.81
C ILE A 36 4.50 -10.93 9.40
N ASN A 37 4.58 -9.60 9.52
CA ASN A 37 3.44 -8.73 9.25
C ASN A 37 3.11 -8.68 7.75
N ALA A 38 4.06 -8.34 6.89
CA ALA A 38 3.77 -8.19 5.46
C ALA A 38 3.72 -9.52 4.70
N GLY A 39 4.52 -10.52 5.09
CA GLY A 39 4.66 -11.78 4.34
C GLY A 39 3.75 -12.92 4.80
N ILE A 40 3.43 -13.02 6.09
CA ILE A 40 2.61 -14.12 6.63
C ILE A 40 1.21 -13.64 6.95
N ILE A 41 1.10 -12.58 7.75
CA ILE A 41 -0.20 -12.06 8.22
C ILE A 41 -0.90 -11.31 7.10
N GLY A 42 -0.18 -10.40 6.42
CA GLY A 42 -0.69 -9.50 5.39
C GLY A 42 -1.57 -10.18 4.34
N PRO A 43 -1.17 -11.31 3.73
CA PRO A 43 -1.98 -12.01 2.75
C PRO A 43 -3.39 -12.40 3.25
N PHE A 44 -3.54 -12.82 4.50
CA PHE A 44 -4.85 -13.15 5.09
C PHE A 44 -5.74 -11.91 5.34
N TYR A 45 -5.16 -10.72 5.29
CA TYR A 45 -5.88 -9.44 5.36
C TYR A 45 -5.90 -8.73 3.99
N GLY A 46 -5.69 -9.49 2.91
CA GLY A 46 -5.79 -8.97 1.55
C GLY A 46 -4.62 -8.09 1.11
N SER A 47 -3.52 -8.05 1.85
CA SER A 47 -2.34 -7.25 1.52
C SER A 47 -1.33 -8.04 0.69
N MET A 48 -0.86 -7.42 -0.39
CA MET A 48 0.26 -7.94 -1.17
C MET A 48 1.58 -7.72 -0.43
N PRO A 49 2.39 -8.77 -0.18
CA PRO A 49 3.69 -8.62 0.47
C PRO A 49 4.56 -7.58 -0.24
N PHE A 50 5.30 -6.81 0.55
CA PHE A 50 6.15 -5.68 0.11
C PHE A 50 5.45 -4.52 -0.61
N HIS A 51 4.15 -4.59 -0.92
CA HIS A 51 3.41 -3.51 -1.59
C HIS A 51 3.44 -2.21 -0.79
N TYR A 52 3.11 -2.26 0.50
CA TYR A 52 3.16 -1.09 1.38
C TYR A 52 4.55 -0.44 1.41
N ALA A 53 5.59 -1.26 1.57
CA ALA A 53 6.97 -0.77 1.68
C ALA A 53 7.50 -0.17 0.35
N THR A 54 6.95 -0.63 -0.78
CA THR A 54 7.36 -0.22 -2.13
C THR A 54 6.34 0.75 -2.74
N ALA A 55 5.24 0.26 -3.30
CA ALA A 55 4.23 1.03 -4.01
C ALA A 55 3.62 2.15 -3.15
N HIS A 56 3.06 1.83 -1.98
CA HIS A 56 2.39 2.84 -1.15
C HIS A 56 3.36 3.92 -0.66
N ASN A 57 4.50 3.53 -0.09
CA ASN A 57 5.46 4.50 0.43
C ASN A 57 6.25 5.26 -0.63
N LYS A 58 6.52 4.67 -1.81
CA LYS A 58 7.38 5.28 -2.84
C LYS A 58 6.63 5.93 -3.99
N ILE A 59 5.36 5.59 -4.18
CA ILE A 59 4.49 6.21 -5.17
C ILE A 59 3.48 7.08 -4.43
N HIS A 60 2.57 6.47 -3.68
CA HIS A 60 1.42 7.19 -3.12
C HIS A 60 1.85 8.33 -2.18
N HIS A 61 2.66 8.04 -1.17
CA HIS A 61 3.18 9.09 -0.27
C HIS A 61 4.18 10.05 -0.92
N ARG A 62 4.69 9.75 -2.12
CA ARG A 62 5.54 10.69 -2.85
C ARG A 62 4.70 11.74 -3.60
N TRP A 63 3.58 11.30 -4.16
CA TRP A 63 2.76 12.10 -5.07
C TRP A 63 1.49 12.63 -4.42
N HIS A 64 1.06 12.10 -3.27
CA HIS A 64 -0.09 12.63 -2.53
C HIS A 64 -1.35 12.74 -3.40
N ASN A 65 -1.63 11.68 -4.18
CA ASN A 65 -2.72 11.61 -5.16
C ASN A 65 -2.60 12.54 -6.39
N ASP A 66 -1.47 13.21 -6.58
CA ASP A 66 -1.17 13.97 -7.81
C ASP A 66 -1.06 13.06 -9.05
N VAL A 67 -0.96 13.62 -10.25
CA VAL A 67 -0.91 12.93 -11.56
C VAL A 67 0.24 11.93 -11.71
N GLY A 68 1.24 12.00 -10.83
CA GLY A 68 2.33 11.03 -10.75
C GLY A 68 1.98 9.73 -10.01
N ASP A 69 0.81 9.69 -9.35
CA ASP A 69 0.26 8.55 -8.63
C ASP A 69 -0.54 7.63 -9.56
N VAL A 70 -0.31 6.32 -9.45
CA VAL A 70 -0.91 5.32 -10.34
C VAL A 70 -2.35 4.99 -10.00
N HIS A 71 -2.82 5.45 -8.84
CA HIS A 71 -4.22 5.36 -8.44
C HIS A 71 -4.84 6.73 -8.14
N THR A 72 -4.30 7.80 -8.73
CA THR A 72 -4.94 9.13 -8.61
C THR A 72 -6.43 9.04 -8.94
N ASN A 73 -7.25 9.79 -8.23
CA ASN A 73 -8.65 10.00 -8.57
C ASN A 73 -8.94 11.47 -8.93
N MET A 74 -7.92 12.29 -9.19
CA MET A 74 -8.11 13.71 -9.52
C MET A 74 -8.87 13.95 -10.83
N ASP A 75 -8.83 12.98 -11.74
CA ASP A 75 -9.44 13.04 -13.06
C ASP A 75 -10.93 12.63 -13.08
N VAL A 76 -11.51 12.27 -11.94
CA VAL A 76 -12.90 11.77 -11.87
C VAL A 76 -13.85 12.80 -11.27
N ASP A 77 -15.06 12.89 -11.82
CA ASP A 77 -16.10 13.78 -11.33
C ASP A 77 -16.79 13.17 -10.10
N ARG A 78 -16.45 13.66 -8.92
CA ARG A 78 -16.96 13.13 -7.65
C ARG A 78 -18.41 13.53 -7.35
N THR A 79 -19.01 14.42 -8.14
CA THR A 79 -20.45 14.72 -8.04
C THR A 79 -21.30 13.57 -8.58
N VAL A 80 -20.70 12.67 -9.37
CA VAL A 80 -21.37 11.53 -9.98
C VAL A 80 -20.96 10.24 -9.25
N PRO A 81 -21.90 9.50 -8.62
CA PRO A 81 -21.58 8.28 -7.88
C PRO A 81 -20.91 7.18 -8.73
N SER A 82 -21.20 7.12 -10.02
CA SER A 82 -20.58 6.14 -10.93
C SER A 82 -19.08 6.38 -11.14
N SER A 83 -18.56 7.57 -10.84
CA SER A 83 -17.12 7.85 -10.91
C SER A 83 -16.30 6.95 -9.98
N PHE A 84 -16.85 6.59 -8.82
CA PHE A 84 -16.20 5.61 -7.95
C PHE A 84 -16.09 4.24 -8.61
N VAL A 85 -17.16 3.78 -9.26
CA VAL A 85 -17.20 2.49 -9.97
C VAL A 85 -16.24 2.48 -11.17
N LEU A 86 -16.07 3.60 -11.86
CA LEU A 86 -15.10 3.74 -12.94
C LEU A 86 -13.65 3.79 -12.44
N TRP A 87 -13.44 4.31 -11.24
CA TRP A 87 -12.12 4.45 -10.64
C TRP A 87 -11.65 3.18 -9.91
N ILE A 88 -12.54 2.42 -9.27
CA ILE A 88 -12.15 1.27 -8.45
C ILE A 88 -11.26 0.22 -9.17
N PRO A 89 -11.43 -0.07 -10.49
CA PRO A 89 -10.51 -0.98 -11.19
C PRO A 89 -9.07 -0.46 -11.23
N ARG A 90 -8.87 0.87 -11.28
CA ARG A 90 -7.54 1.51 -11.19
C ARG A 90 -6.93 1.26 -9.82
N PHE A 91 -7.71 1.42 -8.75
CA PHE A 91 -7.25 1.13 -7.40
C PHE A 91 -6.94 -0.36 -7.20
N VAL A 92 -7.76 -1.27 -7.73
CA VAL A 92 -7.48 -2.72 -7.70
C VAL A 92 -6.16 -3.04 -8.42
N ALA A 93 -5.92 -2.45 -9.60
CA ALA A 93 -4.67 -2.64 -10.33
C ALA A 93 -3.46 -2.07 -9.57
N TYR A 94 -3.66 -1.00 -8.79
CA TYR A 94 -2.66 -0.50 -7.87
C TYR A 94 -2.43 -1.46 -6.70
N TRP A 95 -3.49 -1.86 -6.00
CA TRP A 95 -3.45 -2.69 -4.78
C TRP A 95 -2.82 -4.07 -5.02
N THR A 96 -3.10 -4.66 -6.19
CA THR A 96 -2.50 -5.91 -6.64
C THR A 96 -1.04 -5.76 -7.11
N GLY A 97 -0.52 -4.54 -7.18
CA GLY A 97 0.86 -4.24 -7.57
C GLY A 97 1.09 -4.08 -9.07
N VAL A 98 0.08 -4.32 -9.92
CA VAL A 98 0.23 -4.26 -11.38
C VAL A 98 0.68 -2.90 -11.87
N THR A 99 -0.04 -1.82 -11.51
CA THR A 99 0.31 -0.48 -11.99
C THR A 99 1.60 0.08 -11.36
N PRO A 100 1.91 -0.13 -10.06
CA PRO A 100 3.23 0.16 -9.50
C PRO A 100 4.37 -0.54 -10.23
N LEU A 101 4.20 -1.82 -10.57
CA LEU A 101 5.25 -2.60 -11.21
C LEU A 101 5.58 -2.04 -12.60
N LEU A 102 4.56 -1.73 -13.40
CA LEU A 102 4.71 -1.06 -14.70
C LEU A 102 5.38 0.31 -14.55
N LEU A 103 5.02 1.08 -13.52
CA LEU A 103 5.63 2.38 -13.26
C LEU A 103 7.11 2.26 -12.89
N PHE A 104 7.47 1.34 -12.00
CA PHE A 104 8.86 1.11 -11.60
C PHE A 104 9.73 0.66 -12.79
N TRP A 105 9.18 -0.17 -13.67
CA TRP A 105 9.84 -0.52 -14.92
C TRP A 105 10.08 0.71 -15.80
N LYS A 106 9.03 1.50 -16.06
CA LYS A 106 9.10 2.73 -16.86
C LYS A 106 10.12 3.74 -16.29
N ARG A 107 10.20 3.86 -14.97
CA ARG A 107 11.14 4.76 -14.26
C ARG A 107 12.54 4.18 -14.08
N LYS A 108 12.80 2.94 -14.54
CA LYS A 108 14.07 2.22 -14.34
C LYS A 108 14.43 2.04 -12.85
N GLU A 109 13.43 2.01 -11.97
CA GLU A 109 13.58 1.79 -10.53
C GLU A 109 13.67 0.28 -10.23
N TYR A 110 14.64 -0.40 -10.85
CA TYR A 110 14.71 -1.87 -10.90
C TYR A 110 14.77 -2.56 -9.53
N ARG A 111 15.30 -1.88 -8.51
CA ARG A 111 15.27 -2.40 -7.14
C ARG A 111 13.84 -2.52 -6.62
N LEU A 112 13.02 -1.47 -6.77
CA LEU A 112 11.62 -1.48 -6.33
C LEU A 112 10.78 -2.43 -7.18
N PHE A 113 11.06 -2.50 -8.49
CA PHE A 113 10.46 -3.49 -9.39
C PHE A 113 10.72 -4.92 -8.89
N LYS A 114 11.97 -5.24 -8.56
CA LYS A 114 12.39 -6.56 -8.08
C LYS A 114 11.73 -6.89 -6.74
N ASP A 115 11.76 -5.97 -5.79
CA ASP A 115 11.17 -6.16 -4.46
C ASP A 115 9.65 -6.41 -4.55
N LEU A 116 8.93 -5.63 -5.36
CA LEU A 116 7.49 -5.82 -5.57
C LEU A 116 7.19 -7.11 -6.35
N SER A 117 7.98 -7.43 -7.38
CA SER A 117 7.83 -8.68 -8.14
C SER A 117 7.99 -9.90 -7.24
N TYR A 118 8.93 -9.89 -6.30
CA TYR A 118 9.04 -10.97 -5.32
C TYR A 118 7.82 -11.06 -4.41
N GLY A 119 7.27 -9.93 -3.96
CA GLY A 119 6.06 -9.92 -3.15
C GLY A 119 4.85 -10.50 -3.88
N MET A 120 4.67 -10.10 -5.14
CA MET A 120 3.61 -10.62 -6.02
C MET A 120 3.80 -12.12 -6.30
N ALA A 121 5.01 -12.55 -6.66
CA ALA A 121 5.31 -13.96 -6.91
C ALA A 121 5.08 -14.81 -5.65
N TYR A 122 5.54 -14.34 -4.49
CA TYR A 122 5.31 -14.98 -3.20
C TYR A 122 3.81 -15.11 -2.91
N TYR A 123 3.02 -14.05 -3.12
CA TYR A 123 1.58 -14.09 -2.94
C TYR A 123 0.93 -15.11 -3.86
N CYS A 124 1.25 -15.12 -5.16
CA CYS A 124 0.70 -16.08 -6.11
C CYS A 124 1.06 -17.53 -5.75
N THR A 125 2.30 -17.79 -5.33
CA THR A 125 2.72 -19.11 -4.86
C THR A 125 1.94 -19.53 -3.63
N LEU A 126 1.79 -18.64 -2.64
CA LEU A 126 1.06 -18.94 -1.43
C LEU A 126 -0.44 -19.14 -1.70
N SER A 127 -1.01 -18.33 -2.60
CA SER A 127 -2.39 -18.47 -3.10
C SER A 127 -2.64 -19.83 -3.74
N PHE A 128 -1.72 -20.28 -4.59
CA PHE A 128 -1.77 -21.61 -5.19
C PHE A 128 -1.67 -22.71 -4.13
N LEU A 129 -0.74 -22.58 -3.17
CA LEU A 129 -0.57 -23.56 -2.10
C LEU A 129 -1.81 -23.64 -1.19
N VAL A 130 -2.41 -22.52 -0.82
CA VAL A 130 -3.64 -22.51 -0.03
C VAL A 130 -4.76 -23.18 -0.81
N TRP A 131 -5.02 -22.75 -2.05
CA TRP A 131 -6.03 -23.36 -2.90
C TRP A 131 -5.82 -24.88 -3.10
N TYR A 132 -4.58 -25.33 -3.27
CA TYR A 132 -4.25 -26.73 -3.49
C TYR A 132 -4.38 -27.59 -2.23
N ASN A 133 -4.11 -27.04 -1.05
CA ASN A 133 -4.13 -27.78 0.22
C ASN A 133 -5.44 -27.63 1.01
N THR A 134 -6.37 -26.79 0.55
CA THR A 134 -7.68 -26.58 1.17
C THR A 134 -8.79 -26.84 0.18
N ASP A 135 -10.04 -26.78 0.64
CA ASP A 135 -11.18 -26.78 -0.28
C ASP A 135 -11.39 -25.40 -0.91
N THR A 136 -12.17 -25.38 -2.00
CA THR A 136 -12.51 -24.18 -2.76
C THR A 136 -13.23 -23.14 -1.89
N PHE A 137 -14.11 -23.56 -0.98
CA PHE A 137 -14.85 -22.63 -0.14
C PHE A 137 -13.93 -21.93 0.86
N PHE A 138 -13.02 -22.67 1.50
CA PHE A 138 -11.98 -22.09 2.36
C PHE A 138 -11.14 -21.05 1.61
N TYR A 139 -10.64 -21.40 0.43
CA TYR A 139 -9.86 -20.47 -0.40
C TYR A 139 -10.64 -19.19 -0.71
N TRP A 140 -11.90 -19.31 -1.15
CA TRP A 140 -12.72 -18.13 -1.44
C TRP A 140 -12.96 -17.26 -0.20
N ALA A 141 -13.35 -17.87 0.92
CA ALA A 141 -13.76 -17.13 2.11
C ALA A 141 -12.58 -16.48 2.87
N TYR A 142 -11.43 -17.16 2.95
CA TYR A 142 -10.33 -16.75 3.82
C TYR A 142 -9.09 -16.28 3.08
N TRP A 143 -9.01 -16.50 1.76
CA TRP A 143 -7.86 -16.07 0.97
C TRP A 143 -8.25 -15.00 -0.04
N LEU A 144 -9.26 -15.26 -0.87
CA LEU A 144 -9.63 -14.36 -1.96
C LEU A 144 -10.54 -13.21 -1.50
N TYR A 145 -11.53 -13.49 -0.65
CA TYR A 145 -12.44 -12.47 -0.13
C TYR A 145 -11.70 -11.34 0.61
N PRO A 146 -10.71 -11.59 1.49
CA PRO A 146 -9.95 -10.51 2.12
C PRO A 146 -9.25 -9.57 1.13
N VAL A 147 -8.77 -10.06 -0.03
CA VAL A 147 -8.20 -9.18 -1.07
C VAL A 147 -9.25 -8.26 -1.66
N LEU A 148 -10.43 -8.80 -1.97
CA LEU A 148 -11.54 -8.02 -2.53
C LEU A 148 -12.07 -7.01 -1.52
N GLU A 149 -12.20 -7.43 -0.25
CA GLU A 149 -12.59 -6.56 0.86
C GLU A 149 -11.57 -5.44 1.05
N ALA A 150 -10.27 -5.78 1.16
CA ALA A 150 -9.21 -4.78 1.32
C ALA A 150 -9.17 -3.80 0.15
N ALA A 151 -9.28 -4.28 -1.09
CA ALA A 151 -9.29 -3.42 -2.27
C ALA A 151 -10.52 -2.49 -2.29
N SER A 152 -11.69 -2.99 -1.88
CA SER A 152 -12.92 -2.19 -1.82
C SER A 152 -12.88 -1.15 -0.70
N PHE A 153 -12.49 -1.58 0.50
CA PHE A 153 -12.46 -0.74 1.70
C PHE A 153 -11.37 0.33 1.60
N LEU A 154 -10.13 -0.07 1.29
CA LEU A 154 -9.03 0.87 1.12
C LEU A 154 -9.19 1.72 -0.13
N GLY A 155 -9.87 1.20 -1.17
CA GLY A 155 -10.25 1.98 -2.34
C GLY A 155 -11.24 3.09 -1.96
N GLY A 156 -12.27 2.77 -1.20
CA GLY A 156 -13.20 3.77 -0.66
C GLY A 156 -12.50 4.83 0.19
N ILE A 157 -11.61 4.40 1.09
CA ILE A 157 -10.80 5.30 1.92
C ILE A 157 -9.93 6.22 1.05
N ALA A 158 -9.17 5.67 0.10
CA ALA A 158 -8.34 6.46 -0.80
C ALA A 158 -9.19 7.42 -1.63
N TYR A 159 -10.36 6.99 -2.10
CA TYR A 159 -11.26 7.85 -2.85
C TYR A 159 -11.75 9.04 -2.01
N MET A 160 -12.10 8.79 -0.74
CA MET A 160 -12.61 9.80 0.19
C MET A 160 -11.54 10.74 0.75
N TRP A 161 -10.38 10.21 1.17
CA TRP A 161 -9.27 11.02 1.69
C TRP A 161 -8.67 11.95 0.62
N HIS A 162 -8.90 11.63 -0.65
CA HIS A 162 -8.55 12.47 -1.78
C HIS A 162 -9.78 13.08 -2.45
N ALA A 163 -10.87 13.31 -1.71
CA ALA A 163 -12.07 13.95 -2.24
C ALA A 163 -11.89 15.46 -2.45
N PHE A 164 -10.94 16.08 -1.74
CA PHE A 164 -10.65 17.50 -1.84
C PHE A 164 -9.46 17.74 -2.76
N SER A 165 -9.59 18.73 -3.64
CA SER A 165 -8.54 19.24 -4.50
C SER A 165 -8.68 20.74 -4.62
N ASP A 166 -7.56 21.45 -4.65
CA ASP A 166 -7.53 22.88 -4.93
C ASP A 166 -7.40 23.07 -6.45
N GLU A 167 -8.43 23.65 -7.09
CA GLU A 167 -8.42 23.88 -8.54
C GLU A 167 -7.33 24.88 -8.95
N SER A 168 -6.97 25.81 -8.06
CA SER A 168 -5.95 26.84 -8.33
C SER A 168 -4.53 26.32 -8.16
N ASP A 169 -4.34 25.29 -7.32
CA ASP A 169 -3.09 24.56 -7.15
C ASP A 169 -3.35 23.06 -6.97
N PRO A 170 -3.51 22.30 -8.07
CA PRO A 170 -3.77 20.86 -8.02
C PRO A 170 -2.61 20.05 -7.41
N SER A 171 -1.44 20.66 -7.18
CA SER A 171 -0.29 20.01 -6.54
C SER A 171 -0.24 20.21 -5.02
N ASN A 172 -1.21 20.96 -4.47
CA ASN A 172 -1.27 21.29 -3.05
C ASN A 172 -1.54 20.06 -2.19
N GLN A 173 -0.46 19.51 -1.62
CA GLN A 173 -0.50 18.29 -0.80
C GLN A 173 -1.33 18.45 0.48
N TYR A 174 -1.50 19.67 1.00
CA TYR A 174 -2.29 19.91 2.22
C TYR A 174 -3.79 19.75 1.96
N VAL A 175 -4.25 20.05 0.75
CA VAL A 175 -5.64 19.87 0.33
C VAL A 175 -5.84 18.46 -0.20
N ASN A 176 -4.91 17.99 -1.03
CA ASN A 176 -5.04 16.68 -1.64
C ASN A 176 -4.90 15.53 -0.63
N SER A 177 -4.21 15.70 0.51
CA SER A 177 -4.00 14.64 1.51
C SER A 177 -4.78 14.85 2.81
N VAL A 178 -5.99 15.41 2.74
CA VAL A 178 -6.83 15.58 3.93
C VAL A 178 -7.36 14.22 4.39
N THR A 179 -6.75 13.68 5.44
CA THR A 179 -7.30 12.55 6.19
C THR A 179 -8.49 13.04 7.02
N ILE A 180 -9.71 12.62 6.66
CA ILE A 180 -10.87 12.74 7.55
C ILE A 180 -10.82 11.54 8.51
N LEU A 181 -10.68 11.83 9.82
CA LEU A 181 -10.70 10.86 10.92
C LEU A 181 -12.08 10.83 11.59
#